data_AF-A0AAN9AE49-F1
#
_entry.id   AF-A0AAN9AE49-F1
#
_cell.length_a   1.000
_cell.length_b   1.000
_cell.length_c   1.000
_cell.angle_alpha   90.00
_cell.angle_beta   90.00
_cell.angle_gamma   90.00
#
_symmetry.space_group_name_H-M   'P 1'
#
loop_
_entity.id
_entity.type
_entity.pdbx_description
1 polymer ?
#
loop_
_entity_poly.entity_id
_entity_poly.type
_entity_poly.pdbx_seq_one_letter_code
_entity_poly.pdbx_strand_id
1 'polypeptide(L)'
;MASTDRCETTAEGPFATPLGDFGHAWVSFNESEPNWPDIQLLMVSSGLPQEGILAAVAIGLDQRKYHQYFAGLAGRQTMTMMPYLARPKSRGAIYLRSKRPLDRQVIDPKYLSHPDDIAAFLKGIGLAMNISRTSPFVKNLGTRFHARPLDDCKDRALGSREYWVCYIQHMASTFYHFAGSCKMGPATDPKSVVDEELKVRGVYGVRVIDASVMPTVVSANLMASTIMIAEKAADKIKEKLANQARSADYVLYNWLDSQSVDDLFEENLAELQVEVSQFVQEYPTENYSR
;
A
#
# COMPACT_ATOMS: atom_id res chain seq x y z
N MET A 1 26.51 -15.76 -15.40
CA MET A 1 26.42 -15.89 -13.93
C MET A 1 27.66 -15.41 -13.17
N ALA A 2 28.75 -14.93 -13.82
CA ALA A 2 29.96 -14.48 -13.12
C ALA A 2 30.16 -12.95 -13.06
N SER A 3 29.20 -12.16 -13.55
CA SER A 3 29.30 -10.69 -13.62
C SER A 3 28.56 -9.97 -12.50
N THR A 4 27.60 -10.61 -11.84
CA THR A 4 26.82 -10.02 -10.74
C THR A 4 27.58 -10.06 -9.42
N ASP A 5 28.35 -11.11 -9.14
CA ASP A 5 29.09 -11.26 -7.87
C ASP A 5 30.26 -10.25 -7.71
N ARG A 6 30.79 -9.71 -8.82
CA ARG A 6 31.82 -8.66 -8.75
C ARG A 6 31.26 -7.29 -8.35
N CYS A 7 29.97 -7.07 -8.57
CA CYS A 7 29.29 -5.81 -8.25
C CYS A 7 29.39 -5.47 -6.75
N GLU A 8 29.12 -6.46 -5.88
CA GLU A 8 29.08 -6.25 -4.43
C GLU A 8 30.45 -6.19 -3.77
N THR A 9 31.47 -6.77 -4.41
CA THR A 9 32.80 -6.96 -3.78
C THR A 9 33.85 -5.98 -4.26
N THR A 10 33.82 -5.52 -5.52
CA THR A 10 34.84 -4.60 -6.06
C THR A 10 34.32 -3.20 -6.37
N ALA A 11 33.00 -2.99 -6.35
CA ALA A 11 32.36 -1.71 -6.71
C ALA A 11 32.79 -1.17 -8.10
N GLU A 12 33.19 -2.05 -9.02
CA GLU A 12 33.62 -1.69 -10.37
C GLU A 12 32.54 -2.01 -11.41
N GLY A 13 32.35 -1.09 -12.36
CA GLY A 13 31.50 -1.28 -13.52
C GLY A 13 30.18 -0.49 -13.48
N PRO A 14 29.49 -0.38 -14.62
CA PRO A 14 28.31 0.49 -14.77
C PRO A 14 27.08 0.02 -13.96
N PHE A 15 27.10 -1.20 -13.43
CA PHE A 15 26.05 -1.76 -12.57
C PHE A 15 26.44 -1.84 -11.10
N ALA A 16 27.64 -1.39 -10.72
CA ALA A 16 28.07 -1.22 -9.33
C ALA A 16 27.38 0.00 -8.69
N THR A 17 26.06 -0.06 -8.62
CA THR A 17 25.24 0.98 -8.03
C THR A 17 24.99 0.64 -6.55
N PRO A 18 25.29 1.55 -5.61
CA PRO A 18 25.07 1.33 -4.17
C PRO A 18 23.59 1.40 -3.76
N LEU A 19 22.66 1.60 -4.70
CA LEU A 19 21.22 1.63 -4.44
C LEU A 19 20.68 0.20 -4.59
N GLY A 20 20.48 -0.47 -3.47
CA GLY A 20 19.85 -1.78 -3.43
C GLY A 20 19.20 -2.05 -2.08
N ASP A 21 17.97 -2.57 -2.13
CA ASP A 21 17.41 -3.32 -1.02
C ASP A 21 18.12 -4.68 -1.00
N PHE A 22 18.87 -4.95 0.07
CA PHE A 22 19.61 -6.19 0.21
C PHE A 22 18.97 -7.14 1.23
N GLY A 23 17.88 -6.73 1.89
CA GLY A 23 17.21 -7.63 2.79
C GLY A 23 16.00 -7.06 3.50
N HIS A 24 15.03 -7.95 3.70
CA HIS A 24 13.87 -7.73 4.53
C HIS A 24 13.80 -8.74 5.66
N ALA A 25 13.35 -8.29 6.83
CA ALA A 25 12.89 -9.19 7.89
C ALA A 25 11.48 -8.80 8.31
N TRP A 26 10.60 -9.78 8.46
CA TRP A 26 9.24 -9.59 8.97
C TRP A 26 9.15 -10.24 10.35
N VAL A 27 8.86 -9.47 11.38
CA VAL A 27 8.96 -9.93 12.76
C VAL A 27 7.66 -9.66 13.50
N SER A 28 7.11 -10.72 14.09
CA SER A 28 6.07 -10.64 15.11
C SER A 28 6.73 -10.65 16.49
N PHE A 29 6.36 -9.71 17.35
CA PHE A 29 6.77 -9.73 18.75
C PHE A 29 5.69 -10.34 19.66
N ASN A 30 4.58 -10.78 19.08
CA ASN A 30 3.52 -11.48 19.76
C ASN A 30 3.59 -12.97 19.41
N GLU A 31 3.98 -13.79 20.37
CA GLU A 31 4.10 -15.25 20.18
C GLU A 31 2.76 -15.92 19.87
N SER A 32 1.62 -15.32 20.22
CA SER A 32 0.31 -15.86 19.88
C SER A 32 -0.07 -15.66 18.40
N GLU A 33 0.64 -14.78 17.68
CA GLU A 33 0.37 -14.44 16.28
C GLU A 33 1.69 -14.43 15.48
N PRO A 34 2.40 -15.57 15.38
CA PRO A 34 3.74 -15.61 14.81
C PRO A 34 3.76 -15.28 13.30
N ASN A 35 2.65 -15.53 12.60
CA ASN A 35 2.51 -15.31 11.16
C ASN A 35 1.96 -13.92 10.81
N TRP A 36 1.77 -13.04 11.79
CA TRP A 36 1.24 -11.69 11.56
C TRP A 36 2.23 -10.64 12.10
N PRO A 37 3.19 -10.20 11.27
CA PRO A 37 4.33 -9.42 11.74
C PRO A 37 3.92 -8.01 12.18
N ASP A 38 4.56 -7.51 13.23
CA ASP A 38 4.42 -6.15 13.76
C ASP A 38 5.30 -5.14 13.02
N ILE A 39 6.51 -5.59 12.68
CA ILE A 39 7.55 -4.78 12.06
C ILE A 39 8.07 -5.48 10.81
N GLN A 40 8.24 -4.69 9.75
CA GLN A 40 9.14 -5.00 8.65
C GLN A 40 10.45 -4.25 8.89
N LEU A 41 11.59 -4.93 8.87
CA LEU A 41 12.90 -4.30 8.84
C LEU A 41 13.39 -4.31 7.39
N LEU A 42 13.46 -3.15 6.77
CA LEU A 42 14.07 -2.94 5.45
C LEU A 42 15.55 -2.60 5.62
N MET A 43 16.42 -3.23 4.85
CA MET A 43 17.85 -2.97 4.87
C MET A 43 18.32 -2.53 3.47
N VAL A 44 18.81 -1.30 3.40
CA VAL A 44 19.27 -0.68 2.15
C VAL A 44 20.76 -0.39 2.20
N SER A 45 21.47 -0.68 1.12
CA SER A 45 22.93 -0.55 0.98
C SER A 45 23.40 0.90 0.79
N SER A 46 22.48 1.85 0.98
CA SER A 46 22.75 3.28 0.97
C SER A 46 22.04 3.96 2.15
N GLY A 47 22.34 5.24 2.37
CA GLY A 47 21.57 6.08 3.27
C GLY A 47 21.06 7.33 2.57
N LEU A 48 20.18 8.04 3.27
CA LEU A 48 19.66 9.33 2.82
C LEU A 48 20.73 10.36 2.38
N PRO A 49 21.96 10.42 2.95
CA PRO A 49 23.02 11.28 2.42
C PRO A 49 23.43 10.96 0.98
N GLN A 50 23.43 9.68 0.59
CA GLN A 50 23.84 9.20 -0.74
C GLN A 50 22.70 9.29 -1.75
N GLU A 51 21.47 9.06 -1.29
CA GLU A 51 20.26 9.24 -2.12
C GLU A 51 19.94 10.73 -2.37
N GLY A 52 20.51 11.61 -1.55
CA GLY A 52 20.38 13.07 -1.68
C GLY A 52 19.11 13.64 -1.03
N ILE A 53 19.05 14.97 -0.98
CA ILE A 53 17.96 15.71 -0.31
C ILE A 53 16.57 15.39 -0.89
N LEU A 54 16.49 15.08 -2.19
CA LEU A 54 15.23 14.76 -2.84
C LEU A 54 14.62 13.48 -2.28
N ALA A 55 15.42 12.47 -1.93
CA ALA A 55 14.91 11.26 -1.30
C ALA A 55 14.35 11.53 0.10
N ALA A 56 15.03 12.40 0.89
CA ALA A 56 14.53 12.82 2.20
C ALA A 56 13.18 13.57 2.09
N VAL A 57 13.05 14.48 1.13
CA VAL A 57 11.78 15.17 0.85
C VAL A 57 10.71 14.19 0.37
N ALA A 58 11.09 13.23 -0.48
CA ALA A 58 10.20 12.22 -1.02
C ALA A 58 9.66 11.25 0.04
N ILE A 59 10.28 11.15 1.22
CA ILE A 59 9.72 10.42 2.37
C ILE A 59 9.02 11.33 3.39
N GLY A 60 9.04 12.65 3.18
CA GLY A 60 8.43 13.63 4.08
C GLY A 60 9.32 14.07 5.26
N LEU A 61 10.63 13.81 5.19
CA LEU A 61 11.57 14.29 6.20
C LEU A 61 11.81 15.80 6.04
N ASP A 62 11.76 16.54 7.15
CA ASP A 62 12.07 17.97 7.16
C ASP A 62 13.53 18.22 6.70
N GLN A 63 13.72 19.17 5.78
CA GLN A 63 15.03 19.44 5.19
C GLN A 63 16.06 19.90 6.23
N ARG A 64 15.66 20.66 7.25
CA ARG A 64 16.58 21.11 8.31
C ARG A 64 17.04 19.91 9.13
N LYS A 65 16.11 19.02 9.49
CA LYS A 65 16.45 17.76 10.18
C LYS A 65 17.40 16.90 9.35
N TYR A 66 17.15 16.80 8.04
CA TYR A 66 18.06 16.10 7.13
C TYR A 66 19.47 16.69 7.20
N HIS A 67 19.61 18.01 7.00
CA HIS A 67 20.93 18.65 7.01
C HIS A 67 21.62 18.52 8.37
N GLN A 68 20.90 18.71 9.47
CA GLN A 68 21.47 18.59 10.81
C GLN A 68 21.99 17.18 11.13
N TYR A 69 21.25 16.14 10.73
CA TYR A 69 21.57 14.76 11.11
C TYR A 69 22.47 14.03 10.10
N PHE A 70 22.26 14.28 8.80
CA PHE A 70 22.86 13.52 7.70
C PHE A 70 23.97 14.25 6.94
N ALA A 71 24.09 15.58 6.99
CA ALA A 71 25.06 16.31 6.16
C ALA A 71 26.52 15.87 6.40
N GLY A 72 26.87 15.53 7.65
CA GLY A 72 28.21 15.04 8.00
C GLY A 72 28.56 13.66 7.43
N LEU A 73 27.61 12.98 6.80
CA LEU A 73 27.78 11.67 6.16
C LEU A 73 27.90 11.78 4.64
N ALA A 74 27.81 12.98 4.07
CA ALA A 74 28.00 13.20 2.63
C ALA A 74 29.34 12.63 2.16
N GLY A 75 29.33 11.89 1.05
CA GLY A 75 30.51 11.25 0.48
C GLY A 75 31.04 10.02 1.23
N ARG A 76 30.40 9.58 2.33
CA ARG A 76 30.75 8.32 3.02
C ARG A 76 29.97 7.15 2.43
N GLN A 77 30.43 5.91 2.65
CA GLN A 77 29.59 4.74 2.44
C GLN A 77 28.72 4.53 3.68
N THR A 78 27.40 4.38 3.49
CA THR A 78 26.48 4.11 4.59
C THR A 78 25.45 3.08 4.17
N MET A 79 24.80 2.48 5.15
CA MET A 79 23.63 1.62 4.97
C MET A 79 22.57 2.02 5.98
N THR A 80 21.32 1.73 5.69
CA THR A 80 20.19 2.06 6.58
C THR A 80 19.38 0.82 6.87
N MET A 81 19.05 0.63 8.15
CA MET A 81 18.05 -0.34 8.59
C MET A 81 16.82 0.44 9.05
N MET A 82 15.69 0.26 8.37
CA MET A 82 14.46 1.00 8.58
C MET A 82 13.38 0.06 9.10
N PRO A 83 13.02 0.15 10.40
CA PRO A 83 11.83 -0.51 10.91
C PRO A 83 10.59 0.21 10.38
N TYR A 84 9.64 -0.53 9.83
CA TYR A 84 8.31 -0.06 9.43
C TYR A 84 7.24 -0.77 10.24
N LEU A 85 6.22 -0.03 10.68
CA LEU A 85 5.03 -0.60 11.31
C LEU A 85 4.20 -1.32 10.25
N ALA A 86 4.12 -2.65 10.37
CA ALA A 86 3.26 -3.47 9.53
C ALA A 86 1.81 -3.48 10.04
N ARG A 87 1.61 -3.26 11.34
CA ARG A 87 0.28 -3.24 12.00
C ARG A 87 0.05 -1.95 12.81
N PRO A 88 0.09 -0.76 12.17
CA PRO A 88 -0.13 0.48 12.91
C PRO A 88 -1.51 0.46 13.57
N LYS A 89 -1.59 0.95 14.80
CA LYS A 89 -2.84 1.14 15.56
C LYS A 89 -3.38 2.56 15.43
N SER A 90 -2.52 3.55 15.16
CA SER A 90 -2.96 4.91 14.84
C SER A 90 -3.89 4.92 13.63
N ARG A 91 -4.92 5.76 13.67
CA ARG A 91 -5.90 5.92 12.59
C ARG A 91 -6.11 7.39 12.29
N GLY A 92 -5.82 7.76 11.05
CA GLY A 92 -6.08 9.07 10.51
C GLY A 92 -7.39 9.15 9.73
N ALA A 93 -7.59 10.29 9.07
CA ALA A 93 -8.69 10.53 8.17
C ALA A 93 -8.31 11.50 7.05
N ILE A 94 -9.08 11.44 5.96
CA ILE A 94 -9.01 12.35 4.82
C ILE A 94 -10.40 12.91 4.58
N TYR A 95 -10.50 14.22 4.38
CA TYR A 95 -11.78 14.91 4.20
C TYR A 95 -11.71 15.86 3.01
N LEU A 96 -12.85 16.01 2.33
CA LEU A 96 -13.03 17.11 1.39
C LEU A 96 -13.05 18.43 2.17
N ARG A 97 -12.32 19.42 1.67
CA ARG A 97 -12.32 20.77 2.25
C ARG A 97 -13.56 21.55 1.85
N SER A 98 -14.08 21.30 0.65
CA SER A 98 -15.23 21.99 0.08
C SER A 98 -15.94 21.09 -0.94
N LYS A 99 -16.98 21.62 -1.58
CA LYS A 99 -17.68 20.96 -2.70
C LYS A 99 -16.91 21.02 -4.02
N ARG A 100 -15.85 21.83 -4.14
CA ARG A 100 -15.05 21.92 -5.37
C ARG A 100 -14.05 20.77 -5.41
N PRO A 101 -14.07 19.91 -6.45
CA PRO A 101 -13.20 18.72 -6.51
C PRO A 101 -11.70 19.06 -6.66
N LEU A 102 -11.38 20.29 -7.08
CA LEU A 102 -10.00 20.76 -7.24
C LEU A 102 -9.40 21.36 -5.96
N ASP A 103 -10.21 21.57 -4.92
CA ASP A 103 -9.70 22.10 -3.65
C ASP A 103 -8.87 21.02 -2.94
N ARG A 104 -7.70 21.42 -2.44
CA ARG A 104 -6.84 20.51 -1.66
C ARG A 104 -7.61 19.95 -0.46
N GLN A 105 -7.62 18.62 -0.38
CA GLN A 105 -8.17 17.86 0.73
C GLN A 105 -7.53 18.23 2.08
N VAL A 106 -8.21 17.89 3.16
CA VAL A 106 -7.65 17.87 4.51
C VAL A 106 -7.16 16.46 4.78
N ILE A 107 -5.87 16.28 5.07
CA ILE A 107 -5.27 14.98 5.38
C ILE A 107 -4.71 15.06 6.79
N ASP A 108 -5.21 14.22 7.68
CA ASP A 108 -4.68 14.05 9.03
C ASP A 108 -4.43 12.56 9.28
N PRO A 109 -3.21 12.05 9.01
CA PRO A 109 -2.89 10.63 9.17
C PRO A 109 -2.79 10.21 10.64
N LYS A 110 -2.69 11.15 11.58
CA LYS A 110 -2.51 10.90 13.02
C LYS A 110 -1.39 9.91 13.33
N TYR A 111 -0.26 10.00 12.62
CA TYR A 111 0.90 9.14 12.86
C TYR A 111 1.30 9.17 14.34
N LEU A 112 1.62 8.00 14.89
CA LEU A 112 2.08 7.82 16.28
C LEU A 112 1.08 8.26 17.37
N SER A 113 -0.18 8.51 17.02
CA SER A 113 -1.25 8.85 17.98
C SER A 113 -1.57 7.72 18.98
N HIS A 114 -1.27 6.47 18.63
CA HIS A 114 -1.46 5.31 19.49
C HIS A 114 -0.12 4.89 20.13
N PRO A 115 -0.06 4.71 21.46
CA PRO A 115 1.20 4.41 22.16
C PRO A 115 1.87 3.10 21.69
N ASP A 116 1.08 2.10 21.29
CA ASP A 116 1.60 0.83 20.77
C ASP A 116 2.48 0.99 19.53
N ASP A 117 2.24 2.02 18.72
CA ASP A 117 3.05 2.28 17.52
C ASP A 117 4.49 2.65 17.90
N ILE A 118 4.65 3.50 18.92
CA ILE A 118 5.97 3.85 19.49
C ILE A 118 6.59 2.61 20.13
N ALA A 119 5.82 1.81 20.87
CA ALA A 119 6.33 0.59 21.50
C ALA A 119 6.85 -0.43 20.47
N ALA A 120 6.15 -0.62 19.36
CA ALA A 120 6.57 -1.49 18.27
C ALA A 120 7.83 -0.96 17.57
N PHE A 121 7.91 0.36 17.31
CA PHE A 121 9.13 0.98 16.79
C PHE A 121 10.34 0.77 17.70
N LEU A 122 10.19 0.92 19.02
CA LEU A 122 11.28 0.69 19.97
C LEU A 122 11.81 -0.76 19.90
N LYS A 123 10.92 -1.75 19.76
CA LYS A 123 11.31 -3.14 19.54
C LYS A 123 12.05 -3.32 18.20
N GLY A 124 11.54 -2.71 17.13
CA GLY A 124 12.16 -2.72 15.81
C GLY A 124 13.56 -2.08 15.78
N ILE A 125 13.75 -0.94 16.46
CA ILE A 125 15.05 -0.30 16.63
C ILE A 125 16.00 -1.21 17.42
N GLY A 126 15.52 -1.82 18.51
CA GLY A 126 16.30 -2.79 19.28
C GLY A 126 16.80 -3.96 18.42
N LEU A 127 15.93 -4.50 17.56
CA LEU A 127 16.29 -5.54 16.60
C LEU A 127 17.35 -5.06 15.60
N ALA A 128 17.15 -3.89 14.98
CA ALA A 128 18.11 -3.32 14.05
C ALA A 128 19.49 -3.11 14.70
N MET A 129 19.51 -2.60 15.93
CA MET A 129 20.75 -2.42 16.69
C MET A 129 21.44 -3.75 17.00
N ASN A 130 20.68 -4.79 17.36
CA ASN A 130 21.23 -6.12 17.58
C ASN A 130 21.85 -6.71 16.30
N ILE A 131 21.15 -6.61 15.17
CA ILE A 131 21.65 -7.08 13.86
C ILE A 131 22.92 -6.32 13.48
N SER A 132 22.93 -5.00 13.62
CA SER A 132 24.09 -4.15 13.27
C SER A 132 25.37 -4.47 14.07
N ARG A 133 25.24 -5.13 15.23
CA ARG A 133 26.35 -5.52 16.10
C ARG A 133 26.87 -6.94 15.84
N THR A 134 26.24 -7.68 14.94
CA THR A 134 26.67 -9.04 14.61
C THR A 134 28.00 -9.04 13.86
N SER A 135 28.69 -10.19 13.88
CA SER A 135 30.02 -10.34 13.27
C SER A 135 30.07 -9.94 11.79
N PRO A 136 29.09 -10.29 10.93
CA PRO A 136 29.12 -9.85 9.53
C PRO A 136 29.16 -8.33 9.36
N PHE A 137 28.33 -7.60 10.12
CA PHE A 137 28.29 -6.14 10.04
C PHE A 137 29.52 -5.48 10.65
N VAL A 138 30.01 -5.96 11.80
CA VAL A 138 31.11 -5.30 12.52
C VAL A 138 32.48 -5.76 12.00
N LYS A 139 32.72 -7.07 11.86
CA LYS A 139 34.05 -7.60 11.50
C LYS A 139 34.28 -7.61 10.00
N ASN A 140 33.27 -7.98 9.20
CA ASN A 140 33.47 -8.14 7.76
C ASN A 140 33.25 -6.80 7.03
N LEU A 141 32.23 -6.04 7.40
CA LEU A 141 31.89 -4.76 6.76
C LEU A 141 32.46 -3.54 7.49
N GLY A 142 32.96 -3.68 8.72
CA GLY A 142 33.52 -2.56 9.49
C GLY A 142 32.49 -1.48 9.86
N THR A 143 31.19 -1.82 9.84
CA THR A 143 30.13 -0.82 10.06
C THR A 143 30.15 -0.28 11.48
N ARG A 144 29.73 0.98 11.62
CA ARG A 144 29.59 1.65 12.91
C ARG A 144 28.26 2.38 12.93
N PHE A 145 27.58 2.31 14.06
CA PHE A 145 26.38 3.09 14.28
C PHE A 145 26.71 4.59 14.19
N HIS A 146 25.86 5.36 13.49
CA HIS A 146 25.97 6.82 13.42
C HIS A 146 25.59 7.42 14.77
N ALA A 147 26.57 7.53 15.66
CA ALA A 147 26.39 7.93 17.06
C ALA A 147 26.22 9.45 17.25
N ARG A 148 25.69 10.17 16.26
CA ARG A 148 25.35 11.59 16.40
C ARG A 148 23.96 11.69 17.05
N PRO A 149 23.79 12.36 18.20
CA PRO A 149 22.47 12.65 18.74
C PRO A 149 21.68 13.55 17.80
N LEU A 150 20.37 13.32 17.70
CA LEU A 150 19.46 14.27 17.06
C LEU A 150 19.37 15.54 17.91
N ASP A 151 19.50 16.72 17.30
CA ASP A 151 19.57 18.00 18.01
C ASP A 151 18.32 18.26 18.88
N ASP A 152 17.14 17.87 18.41
CA ASP A 152 15.86 17.96 19.14
C ASP A 152 15.79 17.03 20.38
N CYS A 153 16.69 16.05 20.46
CA CYS A 153 16.71 15.01 21.50
C CYS A 153 18.01 15.00 22.31
N LYS A 154 18.86 16.03 22.18
CA LYS A 154 20.22 16.08 22.74
C LYS A 154 20.29 16.11 24.28
N ASP A 155 19.19 16.46 24.93
CA ASP A 155 19.01 16.47 26.39
C ASP A 155 18.84 15.06 26.97
N ARG A 156 18.66 14.05 26.12
CA ARG A 156 18.49 12.64 26.49
C ARG A 156 19.76 11.87 26.15
N ALA A 157 20.12 10.91 27.00
CA ALA A 157 21.30 10.07 26.76
C ALA A 157 21.15 9.26 25.47
N LEU A 158 22.13 9.36 24.57
CA LEU A 158 22.12 8.65 23.30
C LEU A 158 21.93 7.13 23.52
N GLY A 159 20.94 6.56 22.85
CA GLY A 159 20.62 5.13 22.95
C GLY A 159 19.70 4.76 24.12
N SER A 160 19.32 5.70 24.99
CA SER A 160 18.31 5.46 26.02
C SER A 160 16.92 5.31 25.41
N ARG A 161 15.98 4.72 26.16
CA ARG A 161 14.59 4.59 25.73
C ARG A 161 13.98 5.96 25.42
N GLU A 162 14.23 6.94 26.27
CA GLU A 162 13.72 8.30 26.16
C GLU A 162 14.25 8.97 24.89
N TYR A 163 15.55 8.80 24.59
CA TYR A 163 16.15 9.27 23.34
C TYR A 163 15.45 8.65 22.13
N TRP A 164 15.22 7.33 22.13
CA TRP A 164 14.58 6.67 21.00
C TRP A 164 13.12 7.06 20.81
N VAL A 165 12.36 7.29 21.89
CA VAL A 165 11.00 7.83 21.80
C VAL A 165 11.01 9.20 21.12
N CYS A 166 11.90 10.10 21.55
CA CYS A 166 12.07 11.41 20.91
C CYS A 166 12.50 11.27 19.44
N TYR A 167 13.47 10.39 19.15
CA TYR A 167 13.94 10.13 17.80
C TYR A 167 12.80 9.68 16.87
N ILE A 168 11.96 8.72 17.31
CA ILE A 168 10.81 8.23 16.55
C ILE A 168 9.86 9.38 16.22
N GLN A 169 9.54 10.24 17.20
CA GLN A 169 8.63 11.37 16.99
C GLN A 169 9.14 12.39 15.96
N HIS A 170 10.46 12.55 15.85
CA HIS A 170 11.07 13.51 14.94
C HIS A 170 11.47 12.95 13.57
N MET A 171 11.74 11.65 13.48
CA MET A 171 12.33 10.99 12.30
C MET A 171 11.42 9.96 11.63
N ALA A 172 10.32 9.54 12.27
CA ALA A 172 9.36 8.66 11.61
C ALA A 172 8.74 9.34 10.39
N SER A 173 8.60 8.58 9.31
CA SER A 173 8.11 9.05 8.02
C SER A 173 7.09 8.07 7.46
N THR A 174 6.37 8.50 6.43
CA THR A 174 5.44 7.61 5.72
C THR A 174 6.18 6.62 4.83
N PHE A 175 5.65 5.40 4.75
CA PHE A 175 6.08 4.40 3.78
C PHE A 175 5.11 4.33 2.57
N TYR A 176 4.26 5.34 2.41
CA TYR A 176 3.30 5.49 1.30
C TYR A 176 2.29 4.35 1.10
N HIS A 177 2.17 3.46 2.08
CA HIS A 177 1.18 2.38 2.11
C HIS A 177 -0.14 2.84 2.74
N PHE A 178 -0.81 3.79 2.07
CA PHE A 178 -2.11 4.28 2.49
C PHE A 178 -3.23 3.28 2.17
N ALA A 179 -4.09 3.02 3.14
CA ALA A 179 -5.18 2.05 3.03
C ALA A 179 -6.33 2.39 4.00
N GLY A 180 -7.50 1.82 3.74
CA GLY A 180 -8.63 1.82 4.69
C GLY A 180 -9.53 3.07 4.71
N SER A 181 -9.38 4.02 3.78
CA SER A 181 -10.26 5.20 3.72
C SER A 181 -11.68 4.89 3.24
N CYS A 182 -11.89 3.77 2.55
CA CYS A 182 -13.20 3.25 2.11
C CYS A 182 -13.41 1.82 2.61
N LYS A 183 -13.13 1.60 3.90
CA LYS A 183 -13.09 0.29 4.58
C LYS A 183 -14.21 -0.67 4.15
N MET A 184 -13.83 -1.86 3.72
CA MET A 184 -14.73 -3.02 3.60
C MET A 184 -15.08 -3.56 4.99
N GLY A 185 -16.34 -3.95 5.20
CA GLY A 185 -16.77 -4.54 6.47
C GLY A 185 -18.21 -5.02 6.44
N PRO A 186 -18.66 -5.74 7.50
CA PRO A 186 -20.04 -6.20 7.60
C PRO A 186 -21.01 -5.01 7.74
N ALA A 187 -22.29 -5.24 7.42
CA ALA A 187 -23.33 -4.20 7.55
C ALA A 187 -23.50 -3.66 8.99
N THR A 188 -23.06 -4.44 9.99
CA THR A 188 -23.04 -4.06 11.40
C THR A 188 -21.88 -3.16 11.78
N ASP A 189 -20.87 -2.98 10.92
CA ASP A 189 -19.76 -2.06 11.15
C ASP A 189 -20.14 -0.66 10.63
N PRO A 190 -20.40 0.31 11.52
CA PRO A 190 -20.80 1.67 11.12
C PRO A 190 -19.68 2.45 10.42
N LYS A 191 -18.44 1.94 10.43
CA LYS A 191 -17.31 2.53 9.71
C LYS A 191 -17.07 1.88 8.35
N SER A 192 -17.86 0.87 7.97
CA SER A 192 -17.75 0.25 6.65
C SER A 192 -18.36 1.15 5.57
N VAL A 193 -17.64 1.32 4.47
CA VAL A 193 -18.04 2.10 3.31
C VAL A 193 -18.47 1.19 2.17
N VAL A 194 -17.80 0.05 2.02
CA VAL A 194 -18.14 -0.97 1.03
C VAL A 194 -18.49 -2.31 1.68
N ASP A 195 -19.29 -3.11 0.98
CA ASP A 195 -19.58 -4.50 1.34
C ASP A 195 -18.49 -5.47 0.83
N GLU A 196 -18.67 -6.77 1.09
CA GLU A 196 -17.78 -7.84 0.66
C GLU A 196 -17.67 -8.01 -0.87
N GLU A 197 -18.57 -7.38 -1.63
CA GLU A 197 -18.54 -7.31 -3.09
C GLU A 197 -17.98 -5.97 -3.60
N LEU A 198 -17.38 -5.19 -2.69
CA LEU A 198 -16.78 -3.88 -2.91
C LEU A 198 -17.76 -2.81 -3.40
N LYS A 199 -19.07 -3.03 -3.21
CA LYS A 199 -20.12 -2.06 -3.59
C LYS A 199 -20.24 -1.00 -2.51
N VAL A 200 -20.37 0.25 -2.94
CA VAL A 200 -20.57 1.38 -2.03
C VAL A 200 -21.94 1.25 -1.36
N ARG A 201 -21.96 1.28 -0.03
CA ARG A 201 -23.20 1.15 0.73
C ARG A 201 -24.12 2.35 0.44
N GLY A 202 -25.39 2.06 0.16
CA GLY A 202 -26.40 3.08 -0.13
C GLY A 202 -26.31 3.72 -1.52
N VAL A 203 -25.39 3.27 -2.38
CA VAL A 203 -25.23 3.76 -3.75
C VAL A 203 -25.29 2.60 -4.73
N TYR A 204 -26.16 2.69 -5.73
CA TYR A 204 -26.27 1.66 -6.75
C TYR A 204 -25.21 1.83 -7.85
N GLY A 205 -24.69 0.73 -8.38
CA GLY A 205 -23.82 0.73 -9.55
C GLY A 205 -22.37 1.19 -9.33
N VAL A 206 -21.98 1.55 -8.09
CA VAL A 206 -20.64 2.06 -7.78
C VAL A 206 -19.85 1.07 -6.92
N ARG A 207 -18.58 0.88 -7.25
CA ARG A 207 -17.61 0.10 -6.46
C ARG A 207 -16.33 0.90 -6.22
N VAL A 208 -15.61 0.54 -5.16
CA VAL A 208 -14.25 1.02 -4.89
C VAL A 208 -13.30 -0.17 -4.97
N ILE A 209 -12.25 -0.09 -5.78
CA ILE A 209 -11.40 -1.25 -6.12
C ILE A 209 -9.92 -0.84 -6.04
N ASP A 210 -9.49 -0.45 -4.84
CA ASP A 210 -8.10 -0.11 -4.56
C ASP A 210 -7.77 -0.40 -3.08
N ALA A 211 -6.58 -0.01 -2.60
CA ALA A 211 -6.16 -0.24 -1.23
C ALA A 211 -7.05 0.43 -0.16
N SER A 212 -7.88 1.41 -0.53
CA SER A 212 -8.78 2.09 0.41
C SER A 212 -9.81 1.13 1.04
N VAL A 213 -10.13 0.01 0.38
CA VAL A 213 -11.09 -0.97 0.91
C VAL A 213 -10.51 -1.90 1.97
N MET A 214 -9.18 -1.96 2.10
CA MET A 214 -8.53 -2.83 3.09
C MET A 214 -8.95 -2.42 4.51
N PRO A 215 -9.57 -3.30 5.32
CA PRO A 215 -10.02 -2.95 6.67
C PRO A 215 -8.87 -2.53 7.60
N THR A 216 -7.72 -3.14 7.38
CA THR A 216 -6.42 -2.79 7.94
C THR A 216 -5.40 -2.93 6.83
N VAL A 217 -4.35 -2.10 6.84
CA VAL A 217 -3.23 -2.26 5.90
C VAL A 217 -2.65 -3.67 6.00
N VAL A 218 -2.32 -4.26 4.85
CA VAL A 218 -1.70 -5.59 4.80
C VAL A 218 -0.23 -5.46 5.19
N SER A 219 0.30 -6.42 5.94
CA SER A 219 1.73 -6.51 6.29
C SER A 219 2.59 -6.92 5.09
N ALA A 220 2.59 -6.11 4.03
CA ALA A 220 3.34 -6.30 2.78
C ALA A 220 3.42 -4.97 2.01
N ASN A 221 4.24 -4.94 0.95
CA ASN A 221 4.13 -3.88 -0.06
C ASN A 221 2.76 -3.94 -0.75
N LEU A 222 2.07 -2.79 -0.85
CA LEU A 222 0.66 -2.78 -1.22
C LEU A 222 0.37 -3.05 -2.70
N MET A 223 1.38 -3.06 -3.56
CA MET A 223 1.17 -3.28 -4.99
C MET A 223 0.49 -4.62 -5.26
N ALA A 224 1.05 -5.72 -4.75
CA ALA A 224 0.51 -7.06 -4.99
C ALA A 224 -0.90 -7.21 -4.39
N SER A 225 -1.12 -6.72 -3.18
CA SER A 225 -2.43 -6.80 -2.53
C SER A 225 -3.49 -5.94 -3.20
N THR A 226 -3.12 -4.77 -3.75
CA THR A 226 -4.04 -3.93 -4.54
C THR A 226 -4.40 -4.59 -5.87
N ILE A 227 -3.42 -5.17 -6.58
CA ILE A 227 -3.67 -5.94 -7.80
C ILE A 227 -4.61 -7.11 -7.51
N MET A 228 -4.38 -7.89 -6.45
CA MET A 228 -5.26 -9.01 -6.09
C MET A 228 -6.70 -8.56 -5.79
N ILE A 229 -6.89 -7.40 -5.15
CA ILE A 229 -8.23 -6.82 -4.94
C ILE A 229 -8.88 -6.51 -6.29
N ALA A 230 -8.13 -5.91 -7.22
CA ALA A 230 -8.61 -5.58 -8.55
C ALA A 230 -8.98 -6.80 -9.38
N GLU A 231 -8.12 -7.82 -9.43
CA GLU A 231 -8.39 -9.08 -10.14
C GLU A 231 -9.65 -9.77 -9.60
N LYS A 232 -9.77 -9.90 -8.27
CA LYS A 232 -10.96 -10.50 -7.65
C LYS A 232 -12.23 -9.72 -7.97
N ALA A 233 -12.16 -8.39 -8.01
CA ALA A 233 -13.30 -7.56 -8.37
C ALA A 233 -13.67 -7.71 -9.85
N ALA A 234 -12.68 -7.76 -10.74
CA ALA A 234 -12.87 -7.96 -12.17
C ALA A 234 -13.58 -9.30 -12.46
N ASP A 235 -13.15 -10.39 -11.82
CA ASP A 235 -13.79 -11.70 -11.95
C ASP A 235 -15.27 -11.66 -11.52
N LYS A 236 -15.57 -11.05 -10.38
CA LYS A 236 -16.95 -10.89 -9.90
C LYS A 236 -17.81 -10.06 -10.83
N ILE A 237 -17.24 -9.02 -11.44
CA ILE A 237 -17.96 -8.17 -12.39
C ILE A 237 -18.26 -8.97 -13.67
N LYS A 238 -17.26 -9.68 -14.22
CA LYS A 238 -17.43 -10.53 -15.40
C LYS A 238 -18.46 -11.64 -15.16
N GLU A 239 -18.40 -12.31 -14.02
CA GLU A 239 -19.36 -13.35 -13.64
C GLU A 239 -20.79 -12.79 -13.59
N LYS A 240 -20.99 -11.64 -12.96
CA LYS A 240 -22.30 -10.97 -12.92
C LYS A 240 -22.80 -10.66 -14.33
N LEU A 241 -21.97 -10.07 -15.18
CA LEU A 241 -22.36 -9.71 -16.56
C LEU A 241 -22.69 -10.96 -17.39
N ALA A 242 -21.90 -12.03 -17.27
CA ALA A 242 -22.17 -13.29 -17.95
C ALA A 242 -23.48 -13.94 -17.48
N ASN A 243 -23.80 -13.83 -16.19
CA ASN A 243 -25.08 -14.33 -15.65
C ASN A 243 -26.27 -13.48 -16.11
N GLN A 244 -26.09 -12.16 -16.23
CA GLN A 244 -27.12 -11.27 -16.78
C GLN A 244 -27.38 -11.56 -18.26
N ALA A 245 -26.33 -11.74 -19.06
CA ALA A 245 -26.46 -12.11 -20.47
C ALA A 245 -27.21 -13.46 -20.63
N ARG A 246 -26.80 -14.49 -19.89
CA ARG A 246 -27.47 -15.81 -19.91
C ARG A 246 -28.94 -15.75 -19.49
N SER A 247 -29.26 -14.89 -18.52
CA SER A 247 -30.65 -14.71 -18.07
C SER A 247 -31.49 -14.00 -19.12
N ALA A 248 -30.93 -12.99 -19.79
CA ALA A 248 -31.61 -12.30 -20.89
C ALA A 248 -31.87 -13.25 -22.07
N ASP A 249 -30.88 -14.06 -22.46
CA ASP A 249 -31.03 -15.07 -23.50
C ASP A 249 -32.12 -16.10 -23.14
N TYR A 250 -32.16 -16.55 -21.88
CA TYR A 250 -33.16 -17.50 -21.40
C TYR A 250 -34.58 -16.92 -21.43
N VAL A 251 -34.75 -15.65 -21.05
CA VAL A 251 -36.04 -14.96 -21.10
C VAL A 251 -36.47 -14.76 -22.55
N LEU A 252 -35.57 -14.33 -23.43
CA LEU A 252 -35.86 -14.16 -24.86
C LEU A 252 -36.25 -15.48 -25.51
N TYR A 253 -35.52 -16.56 -25.21
CA TYR A 253 -35.80 -17.90 -25.71
C TYR A 253 -37.20 -18.38 -25.27
N ASN A 254 -37.53 -18.29 -23.99
CA ASN A 254 -38.84 -18.71 -23.50
C ASN A 254 -39.98 -17.83 -24.01
N TRP A 255 -39.74 -16.53 -24.19
CA TRP A 255 -40.72 -15.64 -24.82
C TRP A 255 -40.98 -16.08 -26.27
N LEU A 256 -39.93 -16.30 -27.07
CA LEU A 256 -40.06 -16.80 -28.44
C LEU A 256 -40.75 -18.16 -28.52
N ASP A 257 -40.46 -19.08 -27.61
CA ASP A 257 -41.05 -20.43 -27.56
C ASP A 257 -42.51 -20.42 -27.05
N SER A 258 -42.90 -19.41 -26.28
CA SER A 258 -44.27 -19.23 -25.77
C SER A 258 -45.22 -18.59 -26.77
N GLN A 259 -44.70 -18.02 -27.86
CA GLN A 259 -45.50 -17.51 -28.97
C GLN A 259 -45.85 -18.68 -29.89
N SER A 260 -47.13 -18.84 -30.26
CA SER A 260 -47.44 -19.78 -31.34
C SER A 260 -46.80 -19.27 -32.63
N VAL A 261 -46.27 -20.18 -33.45
CA VAL A 261 -45.66 -19.81 -34.75
C VAL A 261 -46.66 -19.05 -35.63
N ASP A 262 -47.96 -19.23 -35.40
CA ASP A 262 -49.03 -18.55 -36.13
C ASP A 262 -49.26 -17.09 -35.64
N ASP A 263 -49.03 -16.77 -34.36
CA ASP A 263 -49.20 -15.41 -33.81
C ASP A 263 -48.07 -14.44 -34.19
N LEU A 264 -46.86 -14.97 -34.44
CA LEU A 264 -45.68 -14.18 -34.84
C LEU A 264 -45.75 -13.63 -36.27
N PHE A 265 -46.56 -14.25 -37.15
CA PHE A 265 -46.68 -13.84 -38.54
C PHE A 265 -47.80 -12.82 -38.78
N GLU A 266 -48.78 -12.67 -37.88
CA GLU A 266 -49.90 -11.75 -38.09
C GLU A 266 -49.73 -10.36 -37.46
N GLU A 267 -48.95 -10.18 -36.38
CA GLU A 267 -48.99 -8.89 -35.66
C GLU A 267 -47.78 -7.94 -35.69
N ASN A 268 -46.53 -8.31 -35.99
CA ASN A 268 -45.47 -7.28 -35.77
C ASN A 268 -44.15 -7.39 -36.54
N LEU A 269 -44.16 -7.12 -37.86
CA LEU A 269 -42.94 -6.81 -38.61
C LEU A 269 -42.46 -5.35 -38.48
N ALA A 270 -43.24 -4.45 -37.86
CA ALA A 270 -42.91 -3.02 -37.75
C ALA A 270 -42.44 -2.58 -36.34
N GLU A 271 -42.96 -3.15 -35.25
CA GLU A 271 -42.54 -2.73 -33.88
C GLU A 271 -41.31 -3.48 -33.35
N LEU A 272 -41.06 -4.72 -33.78
CA LEU A 272 -39.95 -5.57 -33.29
C LEU A 272 -38.56 -5.06 -33.67
N GLN A 273 -38.42 -4.20 -34.69
CA GLN A 273 -37.13 -3.58 -35.02
C GLN A 273 -36.75 -2.44 -34.05
N VAL A 274 -37.70 -1.90 -33.29
CA VAL A 274 -37.47 -0.72 -32.45
C VAL A 274 -36.93 -1.10 -31.07
N GLU A 275 -37.47 -2.14 -30.40
CA GLU A 275 -37.07 -2.48 -29.02
C GLU A 275 -35.72 -3.23 -28.93
N VAL A 276 -35.39 -4.10 -29.87
CA VAL A 276 -34.10 -4.83 -29.86
C VAL A 276 -32.93 -3.87 -30.13
N SER A 277 -33.15 -2.81 -30.91
CA SER A 277 -32.13 -1.79 -31.17
C SER A 277 -31.81 -0.92 -29.95
N GLN A 278 -32.80 -0.67 -29.08
CA GLN A 278 -32.59 0.10 -27.84
C GLN A 278 -31.85 -0.72 -26.77
N PHE A 279 -32.06 -2.04 -26.70
CA PHE A 279 -31.38 -2.90 -25.71
C PHE A 279 -29.91 -3.15 -26.06
N VAL A 280 -29.56 -3.14 -27.36
CA VAL A 280 -28.18 -3.35 -27.84
C VAL A 280 -27.35 -2.05 -27.84
N GLN A 281 -27.98 -0.87 -27.90
CA GLN A 281 -27.25 0.41 -27.89
C GLN A 281 -26.70 0.81 -26.50
N GLU A 282 -27.14 0.21 -25.40
CA GLU A 282 -26.63 0.52 -24.05
C GLU A 282 -25.35 -0.25 -23.64
N TYR A 283 -24.87 -1.20 -24.46
CA TYR A 283 -23.59 -1.90 -24.24
C TYR A 283 -22.78 -2.00 -25.53
N PRO A 284 -21.84 -1.07 -25.79
CA PRO A 284 -20.90 -1.26 -26.89
C PRO A 284 -19.93 -2.39 -26.55
N THR A 285 -20.17 -3.57 -27.12
CA THR A 285 -19.17 -4.62 -27.25
C THR A 285 -18.19 -4.22 -28.35
N GLU A 286 -17.24 -3.34 -28.03
CA GLU A 286 -16.07 -3.15 -28.89
C GLU A 286 -14.86 -3.86 -28.30
N ASN A 287 -14.44 -4.89 -29.04
CA ASN A 287 -13.09 -5.39 -29.21
C ASN A 287 -12.41 -6.15 -28.06
N TYR A 288 -12.70 -7.46 -28.00
CA TYR A 288 -11.67 -8.47 -27.75
C TYR A 288 -11.56 -9.41 -28.96
N SER A 289 -10.72 -9.04 -29.93
CA SER A 289 -10.06 -9.99 -30.84
C SER A 289 -8.74 -9.42 -31.40
N ARG A 290 -7.66 -9.56 -30.63
CA ARG A 290 -6.30 -10.01 -31.01
C ARG A 290 -5.28 -9.61 -29.94
#